data_AF-A0A514MCM3-F1
#
_entry.id   AF-A0A514MCM3-F1
#
_cell.length_a   1.000
_cell.length_b   1.000
_cell.length_c   1.000
_cell.angle_alpha   90.00
_cell.angle_beta   90.00
_cell.angle_gamma   90.00
#
_symmetry.space_group_name_H-M   'P 1'
#
loop_
_entity.id
_entity.type
_entity.pdbx_description
1 polymer ?
#
loop_
_entity_poly.entity_id
_entity_poly.type
_entity_poly.pdbx_seq_one_letter_code
_entity_poly.pdbx_strand_id
1 'polypeptide(L)'
;APKFILISVHDYNLPSFLLNSGYFTGKRKAESEVLSKYPTSGVVLRPGFIYGKRKVDGFEIPLDVVGQPLEKLLSSVENFTKPLSSLPASDLI
;
A
#
# COMPACT_ATOMS: atom_id res chain seq x y z
N ALA A 1 14.22 22.26 9.66
CA ALA A 1 13.07 21.76 8.88
C ALA A 1 12.23 20.82 9.75
N PRO A 2 10.91 20.76 9.55
CA PRO A 2 10.04 19.84 10.30
C PRO A 2 10.45 18.38 10.04
N LYS A 3 10.39 17.54 11.08
CA LYS A 3 10.67 16.11 11.01
C LYS A 3 9.37 15.34 11.18
N PHE A 4 8.99 14.54 10.19
CA PHE A 4 7.78 13.71 10.24
C PHE A 4 7.97 12.42 9.44
N ILE A 5 7.11 11.45 9.72
CA ILE A 5 6.99 10.21 8.95
C ILE A 5 5.53 10.08 8.53
N LEU A 6 5.28 10.05 7.23
CA LEU A 6 3.96 9.74 6.68
C LEU A 6 3.87 8.24 6.41
N ILE A 7 2.93 7.56 7.07
CA ILE A 7 2.60 6.17 6.76
C ILE A 7 1.55 6.17 5.65
N SER A 8 2.01 5.96 4.42
CA SER A 8 1.18 5.80 3.23
C SER A 8 0.85 4.30 3.03
N VAL A 9 0.54 3.89 1.81
CA VAL A 9 0.10 2.54 1.46
C VAL A 9 0.89 1.98 0.30
N HIS A 10 1.21 0.69 0.36
CA HIS A 10 1.75 -0.05 -0.78
C HIS A 10 0.61 -0.54 -1.68
N ASP A 11 0.72 -0.34 -2.99
CA ASP A 11 -0.36 -0.57 -3.94
C ASP A 11 -0.36 -1.97 -4.56
N TYR A 12 0.72 -2.76 -4.42
CA TYR A 12 0.83 -4.16 -4.87
C TYR A 12 0.43 -4.39 -6.33
N ASN A 13 0.44 -3.33 -7.15
CA ASN A 13 -0.12 -3.35 -8.50
C ASN A 13 -1.56 -3.92 -8.56
N LEU A 14 -2.36 -3.66 -7.54
CA LEU A 14 -3.76 -4.08 -7.47
C LEU A 14 -4.56 -3.48 -8.64
N PRO A 15 -5.62 -4.18 -9.11
CA PRO A 15 -6.48 -3.65 -10.16
C PRO A 15 -7.10 -2.31 -9.77
N SER A 16 -7.30 -1.44 -10.77
CA SER A 16 -7.71 -0.04 -10.61
C SER A 16 -8.97 0.13 -9.76
N PHE A 17 -9.92 -0.81 -9.81
CA PHE A 17 -11.13 -0.76 -8.98
C PHE A 17 -10.84 -0.84 -7.46
N LEU A 18 -9.79 -1.55 -7.04
CA LEU A 18 -9.36 -1.61 -5.63
C LEU A 18 -8.56 -0.37 -5.24
N LEU A 19 -7.70 0.11 -6.14
CA LEU A 19 -6.92 1.33 -5.95
C LEU A 19 -7.80 2.59 -5.91
N ASN A 20 -8.96 2.57 -6.56
CA ASN A 20 -9.95 3.64 -6.51
C ASN A 20 -10.79 3.63 -5.22
N SER A 21 -10.60 2.66 -4.33
CA SER A 21 -11.25 2.71 -3.02
C SER A 21 -10.76 3.93 -2.22
N GLY A 22 -11.64 4.46 -1.35
CA GLY A 22 -11.35 5.67 -0.58
C GLY A 22 -10.09 5.58 0.28
N TYR A 23 -9.69 4.37 0.69
CA TYR A 23 -8.48 4.11 1.46
C TYR A 23 -7.20 4.46 0.67
N PHE A 24 -7.02 3.87 -0.51
CA PHE A 24 -5.84 4.11 -1.34
C PHE A 24 -5.81 5.53 -1.90
N THR A 25 -6.95 6.01 -2.39
CA THR A 25 -7.10 7.38 -2.91
C THR A 25 -6.77 8.43 -1.84
N GLY A 26 -7.27 8.25 -0.62
CA GLY A 26 -7.00 9.17 0.49
C GLY A 26 -5.53 9.20 0.89
N LYS A 27 -4.88 8.03 0.98
CA LYS A 27 -3.46 7.90 1.30
C LYS A 27 -2.57 8.55 0.22
N ARG A 28 -2.86 8.30 -1.06
CA ARG A 28 -2.13 8.90 -2.19
C ARG A 28 -2.31 10.43 -2.26
N LYS A 29 -3.54 10.92 -2.01
CA LYS A 29 -3.80 12.36 -1.96
C LYS A 29 -3.02 13.03 -0.83
N ALA A 30 -3.06 12.46 0.38
CA ALA A 30 -2.30 12.98 1.51
C ALA A 30 -0.78 12.97 1.24
N GLU A 31 -0.27 11.92 0.60
CA GLU A 31 1.13 11.83 0.21
C GLU A 31 1.53 12.93 -0.79
N SER A 32 0.71 13.16 -1.83
CA SER A 32 0.94 14.23 -2.82
C SER A 32 1.01 15.61 -2.17
N GLU A 33 0.07 15.92 -1.26
CA GLU A 33 0.03 17.20 -0.55
C GLU A 33 1.21 17.39 0.41
N VAL A 34 1.68 16.31 1.04
CA VAL A 34 2.83 16.36 1.94
C VAL A 34 4.12 16.55 1.14
N LEU A 35 4.28 15.85 0.02
CA LEU A 35 5.46 15.99 -0.84
C LEU A 35 5.50 17.36 -1.55
N SER A 36 4.36 17.93 -1.91
CA SER A 36 4.29 19.28 -2.49
C SER A 36 4.69 20.36 -1.49
N LYS A 37 4.28 20.21 -0.22
CA LYS A 37 4.53 21.19 0.84
C LYS A 37 5.90 21.05 1.50
N TYR A 38 6.45 19.83 1.53
CA TYR A 38 7.70 19.50 2.22
C TYR A 38 8.63 18.67 1.31
N PRO A 39 9.13 19.23 0.19
CA PRO A 39 9.86 18.46 -0.83
C PRO A 39 11.22 17.91 -0.36
N THR A 40 11.83 18.53 0.65
CA THR A 40 13.19 18.20 1.12
C THR A 40 13.21 17.73 2.57
N SER A 41 12.06 17.50 3.19
CA SER A 41 11.97 17.13 4.60
C SER A 41 10.89 16.10 4.88
N GLY A 42 11.20 15.13 5.74
CA GLY A 42 10.29 14.06 6.13
C GLY A 42 10.56 12.76 5.36
N VAL A 43 9.89 11.68 5.79
CA VAL A 43 9.98 10.35 5.18
C VAL A 43 8.58 9.85 4.88
N VAL A 44 8.36 9.33 3.68
CA VAL A 44 7.13 8.61 3.34
C VAL A 44 7.43 7.11 3.39
N LEU A 45 6.78 6.41 4.31
CA LEU A 45 6.85 4.97 4.43
C LEU A 45 5.62 4.36 3.74
N ARG A 46 5.85 3.45 2.78
CA ARG A 46 4.80 2.69 2.08
C ARG A 46 4.88 1.22 2.51
N PRO A 47 4.38 0.86 3.71
CA PRO A 47 4.47 -0.50 4.18
C PRO A 47 3.54 -1.41 3.38
N GLY A 48 3.93 -2.69 3.33
CA GLY A 48 3.09 -3.77 2.85
C GLY A 48 1.92 -4.10 3.78
N PHE A 49 1.41 -5.33 3.68
CA PHE A 49 0.23 -5.77 4.40
C PHE A 49 0.71 -6.11 5.81
N ILE A 50 0.39 -5.24 6.77
CA ILE A 50 0.83 -5.43 8.14
C ILE A 50 -0.15 -6.39 8.83
N TYR A 51 0.35 -7.56 9.20
CA TYR A 51 -0.37 -8.55 10.01
C TYR A 51 0.42 -8.90 11.27
N GLY A 52 -0.29 -9.45 12.24
CA GLY A 52 0.25 -9.85 13.54
C GLY A 52 -0.87 -10.17 14.51
N LYS A 53 -0.54 -10.41 15.78
CA LYS A 53 -1.54 -10.64 16.83
C LYS A 53 -2.24 -9.33 17.17
N ARG A 54 -3.54 -9.22 16.89
CA ARG A 54 -4.35 -8.05 17.27
C ARG A 54 -5.24 -8.42 18.46
N LYS A 55 -5.09 -7.71 19.58
CA LYS A 55 -6.02 -7.82 20.71
C LYS A 55 -7.19 -6.87 20.46
N VAL A 56 -8.40 -7.42 20.37
CA VAL A 56 -9.65 -6.65 20.31
C VAL A 56 -10.57 -7.26 21.37
N ASP A 57 -11.03 -6.46 22.33
CA ASP A 57 -11.90 -6.87 23.43
C ASP A 57 -11.46 -8.15 24.19
N GLY A 58 -10.16 -8.27 24.45
CA GLY A 58 -9.60 -9.40 25.22
C GLY A 58 -9.36 -10.68 24.41
N PHE A 59 -9.78 -10.74 23.14
CA PHE A 59 -9.48 -11.85 22.23
C PHE A 59 -8.26 -11.51 21.36
N GLU A 60 -7.28 -12.43 21.33
CA GLU A 60 -6.17 -12.39 20.37
C GLU A 60 -6.66 -12.91 19.03
N ILE A 61 -6.80 -12.02 18.04
CA ILE A 61 -7.05 -12.39 16.65
C ILE A 61 -5.68 -12.58 15.99
N PRO A 62 -5.27 -13.83 15.68
CA PRO A 62 -4.02 -14.07 14.97
C PRO A 62 -4.22 -13.74 13.49
N LEU A 63 -4.17 -12.45 13.13
CA LEU A 63 -4.23 -12.02 11.74
C LEU A 63 -3.04 -12.55 10.92
N ASP A 64 -2.01 -13.09 11.59
CA ASP A 64 -0.88 -13.80 10.98
C ASP A 64 -1.29 -14.98 10.10
N VAL A 65 -2.29 -15.76 10.52
CA VAL A 65 -2.67 -17.02 9.83
C VAL A 65 -3.23 -16.75 8.43
N VAL A 66 -3.93 -15.63 8.27
CA VAL A 66 -4.51 -15.20 6.99
C VAL A 66 -3.62 -14.17 6.29
N GLY A 67 -2.90 -13.35 7.06
CA GLY A 67 -2.08 -12.27 6.54
C GLY A 67 -0.82 -12.74 5.81
N GLN A 68 -0.12 -13.75 6.33
CA GLN A 68 1.09 -14.28 5.66
C GLN A 68 0.78 -14.87 4.26
N PRO A 69 -0.25 -15.73 4.08
CA PRO A 69 -0.63 -16.20 2.75
C PRO A 69 -1.07 -15.07 1.82
N LEU A 70 -1.82 -14.09 2.33
CA LEU A 70 -2.32 -12.98 1.54
C LEU A 70 -1.18 -12.06 1.08
N GLU A 71 -0.22 -11.73 1.94
CA GLU A 71 0.95 -10.93 1.55
C GLU A 71 1.78 -11.64 0.48
N LYS A 72 2.00 -12.96 0.63
CA LYS A 72 2.70 -13.76 -0.39
C LYS A 72 1.94 -13.78 -1.71
N LEU A 73 0.61 -13.90 -1.68
CA LEU A 73 -0.22 -13.84 -2.87
C LEU A 73 -0.12 -12.48 -3.55
N LEU A 74 -0.30 -11.39 -2.79
CA LEU A 74 -0.21 -10.02 -3.29
C LEU A 74 1.17 -9.73 -3.91
N SER A 75 2.23 -10.10 -3.20
CA SER A 75 3.61 -9.94 -3.69
C SER A 75 3.89 -10.82 -4.91
N SER A 76 3.33 -12.03 -4.97
CA SER A 76 3.49 -12.91 -6.12
C SER A 76 2.75 -12.36 -7.34
N VAL A 77 1.50 -11.89 -7.17
CA VAL A 77 0.72 -11.25 -8.23
C VAL A 77 1.46 -10.03 -8.76
N GLU A 78 2.02 -9.19 -7.89
CA GLU A 78 2.85 -8.06 -8.30
C GLU A 78 4.04 -8.51 -9.17
N ASN A 79 4.75 -9.56 -8.79
CA ASN A 79 5.87 -10.09 -9.59
C ASN A 79 5.42 -10.69 -10.93
N PHE A 80 4.22 -11.28 -10.99
CA PHE A 80 3.63 -11.79 -12.24
C PHE A 80 3.12 -10.68 -13.15
N THR A 81 2.63 -9.57 -12.60
CA THR A 81 2.10 -8.45 -13.40
C THR A 81 3.18 -7.45 -13.81
N LYS A 82 4.33 -7.38 -13.11
CA LYS A 82 5.52 -6.58 -13.51
C LYS A 82 5.89 -6.67 -15.00
N PRO A 83 6.03 -7.85 -15.61
CA PRO A 83 6.33 -7.96 -17.05
C PRO A 83 5.17 -7.55 -17.97
N LEU A 84 3.92 -7.61 -17.49
CA LEU A 84 2.76 -7.16 -18.27
C LEU A 84 2.59 -5.63 -18.22
N SER A 85 2.90 -4.98 -17.10
CA SER A 85 2.88 -3.52 -16.99
C SER A 85 3.93 -2.80 -17.85
N SER A 86 4.94 -3.52 -18.34
CA SER A 86 5.93 -3.01 -19.30
C SER A 86 5.53 -3.15 -20.77
N LEU A 87 4.34 -3.71 -21.07
CA LEU A 87 3.85 -3.82 -22.44
C LEU A 87 3.16 -2.50 -22.85
N PRO A 88 3.50 -1.91 -24.02
CA PRO A 88 3.11 -0.55 -24.44
C PRO A 88 1.61 -0.37 -24.80
N ALA A 89 0.72 -1.20 -24.26
CA ALA A 89 -0.73 -1.17 -24.51
C ALA A 89 -1.60 -1.13 -23.24
N SER A 90 -0.99 -1.08 -22.04
CA SER A 90 -1.74 -1.09 -20.78
C SER A 90 -2.38 0.26 -20.40
N ASP A 91 -2.25 1.30 -21.23
CA ASP A 91 -2.74 2.67 -20.99
C ASP A 91 -4.07 2.96 -21.72
N LEU A 92 -4.75 1.93 -22.26
CA LEU A 92 -5.93 2.08 -23.14
C LEU A 92 -7.26 1.56 -22.57
N ILE A 93 -7.37 1.26 -21.26
CA ILE A 93 -8.66 0.98 -20.60
C ILE A 93 -8.72 1.63 -19.22
#